data_AF-A0A2V7K5Z9-F1
#
_entry.id   AF-A0A2V7K5Z9-F1
#
_cell.length_a   1.000
_cell.length_b   1.000
_cell.length_c   1.000
_cell.angle_alpha   90.00
_cell.angle_beta   90.00
_cell.angle_gamma   90.00
#
_symmetry.space_group_name_H-M   'P 1'
#
loop_
_entity.id
_entity.type
_entity.pdbx_description
1 polymer ?
#
loop_
_entity_poly.entity_id
_entity_poly.type
_entity_poly.pdbx_seq_one_letter_code
_entity_poly.pdbx_strand_id
1 'polypeptide(L)'
;MDSARFEAGATARRCGSGRGVVVEGVERGNGLLVWLRFPDSLGVGSYQPLVRGDTTSPRGAVTVVRWMQGSAAHGMVLDSGAVTVTPTAGHLTVRAQGSGLEYVGARRASVDAVIEQVTFAAETTGCGAAP
;
A
#
# COMPACT_ATOMS: atom_id res chain seq x y z
N MET A 1 -16.97 12.71 7.02
CA MET A 1 -15.57 12.34 6.73
C MET A 1 -15.62 10.92 6.22
N ASP A 2 -15.21 10.69 4.97
CA ASP A 2 -15.23 9.34 4.43
C ASP A 2 -13.95 8.64 4.85
N SER A 3 -14.15 7.55 5.57
CA SER A 3 -13.13 6.61 5.96
C SER A 3 -13.48 5.27 5.34
N ALA A 4 -12.54 4.71 4.59
CA ALA A 4 -12.62 3.32 4.16
C ALA A 4 -11.88 2.46 5.19
N ARG A 5 -12.57 1.42 5.67
CA ARG A 5 -11.97 0.35 6.48
C ARG A 5 -12.36 -1.00 5.91
N PHE A 6 -11.36 -1.82 5.63
CA PHE A 6 -11.56 -3.18 5.13
C PHE A 6 -10.36 -4.05 5.47
N GLU A 7 -10.61 -5.36 5.47
CA GLU A 7 -9.64 -6.44 5.59
C GLU A 7 -9.59 -7.21 4.28
N ALA A 8 -8.41 -7.60 3.83
CA ALA A 8 -8.23 -8.40 2.62
C ALA A 8 -7.10 -9.42 2.80
N GLY A 9 -7.25 -10.59 2.19
CA GLY A 9 -6.10 -11.47 1.93
C GLY A 9 -5.19 -10.81 0.89
N ALA A 10 -3.88 -11.04 1.00
CA ALA A 10 -2.93 -10.40 0.10
C ALA A 10 -1.71 -11.23 -0.22
N THR A 11 -1.10 -10.83 -1.32
CA THR A 11 0.19 -11.35 -1.78
C THR A 11 1.21 -10.22 -1.80
N ALA A 12 2.42 -10.52 -1.32
CA ALA A 12 3.58 -9.67 -1.48
C ALA A 12 4.49 -10.24 -2.58
N ARG A 13 5.00 -9.40 -3.48
CA ARG A 13 6.00 -9.77 -4.49
C ARG A 13 7.23 -8.88 -4.33
N ARG A 14 8.41 -9.49 -4.38
CA ARG A 14 9.68 -8.73 -4.37
C ARG A 14 9.87 -8.04 -5.71
N CYS A 15 10.42 -6.85 -5.69
CA CYS A 15 10.87 -6.18 -6.91
C CYS A 15 12.07 -6.94 -7.50
N GLY A 16 12.12 -7.14 -8.82
CA GLY A 16 13.22 -7.86 -9.48
C GLY A 16 14.61 -7.24 -9.26
N SER A 17 14.67 -5.94 -8.98
CA SER A 17 15.91 -5.22 -8.61
C SER A 17 16.30 -5.35 -7.13
N GLY A 18 15.49 -6.05 -6.32
CA GLY A 18 15.70 -6.27 -4.88
C GLY A 18 15.35 -5.09 -3.98
N ARG A 19 15.12 -3.89 -4.51
CA ARG A 19 14.95 -2.64 -3.73
C ARG A 19 13.49 -2.26 -3.46
N GLY A 20 12.65 -3.26 -3.22
CA GLY A 20 11.27 -3.02 -2.80
C GLY A 20 10.39 -4.25 -2.79
N VAL A 21 9.17 -4.06 -2.29
CA VAL A 21 8.09 -5.05 -2.27
C VAL A 21 6.80 -4.39 -2.71
N VAL A 22 6.02 -5.09 -3.53
CA VAL A 22 4.64 -4.74 -3.84
C VAL A 22 3.72 -5.64 -3.04
N VAL A 23 2.81 -5.06 -2.27
CA VAL A 23 1.75 -5.76 -1.54
C VAL A 23 0.42 -5.39 -2.19
N GLU A 24 -0.34 -6.40 -2.55
CA GLU A 24 -1.65 -6.25 -3.18
C GLU A 24 -2.68 -7.05 -2.38
N GLY A 25 -3.72 -6.38 -1.90
CA GLY A 25 -4.88 -7.00 -1.26
C GLY A 25 -6.16 -6.52 -1.92
N VAL A 26 -7.05 -7.46 -2.25
CA VAL A 26 -8.34 -7.16 -2.88
C VAL A 26 -9.43 -7.97 -2.18
N GLU A 27 -10.50 -7.29 -1.77
CA GLU A 27 -11.66 -7.92 -1.12
C GLU A 27 -12.95 -7.23 -1.57
N ARG A 28 -13.85 -7.99 -2.22
CA ARG A 28 -15.18 -7.52 -2.65
C ARG A 28 -15.18 -6.14 -3.36
N GLY A 29 -14.19 -5.92 -4.22
CA GLY A 29 -14.05 -4.66 -4.98
C GLY A 29 -13.29 -3.55 -4.27
N ASN A 30 -13.00 -3.68 -2.97
CA ASN A 30 -12.01 -2.86 -2.29
C ASN A 30 -10.61 -3.38 -2.61
N GLY A 31 -9.64 -2.49 -2.68
CA GLY A 31 -8.27 -2.83 -3.02
C GLY A 31 -7.28 -1.92 -2.32
N LEU A 32 -6.17 -2.50 -1.87
CA LEU A 32 -5.01 -1.79 -1.36
C LEU A 32 -3.78 -2.28 -2.12
N LEU A 33 -3.09 -1.34 -2.76
CA LEU A 33 -1.81 -1.57 -3.43
C LEU A 33 -0.75 -0.72 -2.72
N VAL A 34 0.28 -1.38 -2.18
CA VAL A 34 1.40 -0.73 -1.52
C VAL A 34 2.68 -1.12 -2.23
N TRP A 35 3.47 -0.13 -2.64
CA TRP A 35 4.87 -0.33 -2.96
C TRP A 35 5.75 0.21 -1.83
N LEU A 36 6.52 -0.68 -1.21
CA LEU A 36 7.48 -0.36 -0.16
C LEU A 36 8.88 -0.24 -0.76
N ARG A 37 9.52 0.92 -0.54
CA ARG A 37 10.95 1.15 -0.80
C ARG A 37 11.73 0.91 0.48
N PHE A 38 12.86 0.22 0.36
CA PHE A 38 13.86 0.06 1.42
C PHE A 38 15.25 -0.18 0.78
N PRO A 39 16.34 0.17 1.47
CA PRO A 39 17.68 0.16 0.87
C PRO A 39 18.31 -1.24 0.79
N ASP A 40 18.01 -2.10 1.76
CA ASP A 40 18.67 -3.39 1.97
C ASP A 40 17.65 -4.54 2.06
N SER A 41 16.79 -4.50 3.07
CA SER A 41 15.84 -5.55 3.39
C SER A 41 14.51 -4.95 3.86
N LEU A 42 13.44 -5.74 3.76
CA LEU A 42 12.15 -5.32 4.28
C LEU A 42 12.21 -5.29 5.81
N GLY A 43 12.26 -4.08 6.38
CA GLY A 43 12.20 -3.85 7.81
C GLY A 43 10.77 -3.75 8.33
N VAL A 44 10.53 -4.32 9.52
CA VAL A 44 9.33 -4.02 10.31
C VAL A 44 9.26 -2.53 10.62
N GLY A 45 8.04 -2.00 10.78
CA GLY A 45 7.80 -0.62 11.21
C GLY A 45 7.13 0.24 10.15
N SER A 46 7.18 1.55 10.36
CA SER A 46 6.41 2.53 9.60
C SER A 46 7.16 3.05 8.36
N TYR A 47 6.45 3.13 7.25
CA TYR A 47 6.89 3.66 5.97
C TYR A 47 6.03 4.90 5.65
N GLN A 48 6.66 6.06 5.56
CA GLN A 48 5.97 7.32 5.23
C GLN A 48 5.67 7.39 3.72
N PRO A 49 4.62 8.11 3.31
CA PRO A 49 4.31 8.35 1.90
C PRO A 49 5.50 8.93 1.14
N LEU A 50 5.82 8.34 0.00
CA LEU A 50 6.74 8.89 -0.97
C LEU A 50 5.98 9.75 -1.95
N VAL A 51 6.41 11.00 -2.11
CA VAL A 51 5.90 11.86 -3.17
C VAL A 51 6.44 11.41 -4.53
N ARG A 52 5.68 11.67 -5.60
CA ARG A 52 6.14 11.39 -6.96
C ARG A 52 7.48 12.09 -7.19
N GLY A 53 8.47 11.34 -7.66
CA GLY A 53 9.81 11.86 -7.95
C GLY A 53 10.75 11.90 -6.74
N ASP A 54 10.33 11.45 -5.56
CA ASP A 54 11.23 11.29 -4.42
C ASP A 54 12.32 10.26 -4.74
N THR A 55 13.56 10.73 -4.82
CA THR A 55 14.77 9.91 -5.06
C THR A 55 15.73 9.91 -3.88
N THR A 56 15.46 10.71 -2.84
CA THR A 56 16.37 10.93 -1.72
C THR A 56 15.97 10.10 -0.50
N SER A 57 14.68 9.78 -0.35
CA SER A 57 14.20 8.95 0.75
C SER A 57 14.66 7.50 0.56
N PRO A 58 15.47 6.95 1.48
CA PRO A 58 15.96 5.57 1.38
C PRO A 58 14.86 4.54 1.64
N ARG A 59 13.81 4.94 2.37
CA ARG A 59 12.68 4.11 2.77
C ARG A 59 11.39 4.92 2.67
N GLY A 60 10.31 4.28 2.25
CA GLY A 60 8.97 4.87 2.24
C GLY A 60 7.97 4.01 1.48
N ALA A 61 6.74 4.49 1.34
CA ALA A 61 5.66 3.77 0.68
C ALA A 61 4.95 4.63 -0.37
N VAL A 62 4.64 4.05 -1.52
CA VAL A 62 3.57 4.57 -2.38
C VAL A 62 2.35 3.70 -2.14
N THR A 63 1.23 4.31 -1.75
CA THR A 63 0.01 3.59 -1.38
C THR A 63 -1.16 4.08 -2.19
N VAL A 64 -1.85 3.15 -2.86
CA VAL A 64 -3.08 3.39 -3.61
C VAL A 64 -4.20 2.58 -2.98
N VAL A 65 -5.33 3.23 -2.75
CA VAL A 65 -6.52 2.59 -2.20
C VAL A 65 -7.66 2.75 -3.19
N ARG A 66 -8.44 1.67 -3.33
CA ARG A 66 -9.75 1.65 -3.98
C ARG A 66 -10.77 1.13 -2.97
N TRP A 67 -11.94 1.74 -2.89
CA TRP A 67 -13.06 1.21 -2.11
C TRP A 67 -14.38 1.43 -2.82
N MET A 68 -15.38 0.62 -2.46
CA MET A 68 -16.74 0.74 -2.97
C MET A 68 -17.60 1.52 -1.97
N GLN A 69 -18.37 2.50 -2.47
CA GLN A 69 -19.47 3.14 -1.74
C GLN A 69 -20.74 2.92 -2.56
N GLY A 70 -21.56 1.96 -2.13
CA GLY A 70 -22.63 1.43 -2.98
C GLY A 70 -22.06 0.82 -4.26
N SER A 71 -22.56 1.25 -5.42
CA SER A 71 -22.06 0.82 -6.74
C SER A 71 -20.91 1.68 -7.29
N ALA A 72 -20.54 2.76 -6.59
CA ALA A 72 -19.48 3.66 -7.03
C ALA A 72 -18.12 3.21 -6.50
N ALA A 73 -17.12 3.15 -7.39
CA ALA A 73 -15.74 2.92 -7.02
C ALA A 73 -15.04 4.25 -6.77
N HIS A 74 -14.46 4.39 -5.58
CA HIS A 74 -13.64 5.51 -5.17
C HIS A 74 -12.19 5.09 -5.08
N GLY A 75 -11.29 6.06 -5.16
CA GLY A 75 -9.88 5.78 -4.96
C GLY A 75 -9.04 7.02 -4.73
N MET A 76 -7.87 6.78 -4.15
CA MET A 76 -6.87 7.82 -3.90
C MET A 76 -5.47 7.23 -3.76
N VAL A 77 -4.46 8.07 -3.95
CA VAL A 77 -3.09 7.85 -3.47
C VAL A 77 -2.94 8.53 -2.12
N LEU A 78 -2.29 7.88 -1.16
CA LEU A 78 -2.00 8.51 0.13
C LEU A 78 -0.85 9.50 -0.01
N ASP A 79 -1.07 10.73 0.44
CA ASP A 79 -0.08 11.82 0.50
C ASP A 79 0.37 12.14 1.94
N SER A 80 -0.27 11.51 2.94
CA SER A 80 0.02 11.68 4.37
C SER A 80 -0.34 10.41 5.15
N GLY A 81 0.17 10.31 6.39
CA GLY A 81 0.01 9.12 7.23
C GLY A 81 1.17 8.16 7.09
N ALA A 82 0.93 6.85 7.20
CA ALA A 82 1.97 5.84 7.08
C ALA A 82 1.40 4.46 6.71
N VAL A 83 2.27 3.63 6.14
CA VAL A 83 2.07 2.18 6.09
C VAL A 83 2.90 1.53 7.19
N THR A 84 2.26 0.79 8.09
CA THR A 84 2.94 0.01 9.12
C THR A 84 3.01 -1.45 8.70
N VAL A 85 4.21 -2.01 8.72
CA VAL A 85 4.45 -3.44 8.50
C VAL A 85 4.77 -4.09 9.83
N THR A 86 4.00 -5.10 10.24
CA THR A 86 4.25 -5.87 11.48
C THR A 86 4.43 -7.36 11.17
N PRO A 87 5.33 -8.05 11.87
CA PRO A 87 5.43 -9.50 11.78
C PRO A 87 4.29 -10.13 12.57
N THR A 88 3.74 -11.22 12.06
CA THR A 88 2.70 -12.00 12.76
C THR A 88 2.89 -13.46 12.39
N ALA A 89 3.28 -14.33 13.33
CA ALA A 89 3.36 -15.79 13.19
C ALA A 89 3.63 -16.36 11.76
N GLY A 90 4.78 -16.00 11.16
CA GLY A 90 5.21 -16.51 9.84
C GLY A 90 4.68 -15.75 8.61
N HIS A 91 3.85 -14.72 8.80
CA HIS A 91 3.35 -13.81 7.78
C HIS A 91 3.57 -12.34 8.21
N LEU A 92 3.20 -11.41 7.34
CA LEU A 92 3.18 -9.98 7.66
C LEU A 92 1.74 -9.48 7.75
N THR A 93 1.56 -8.45 8.56
CA THR A 93 0.36 -7.60 8.55
C THR A 93 0.79 -6.22 8.05
N VAL A 94 -0.01 -5.66 7.14
CA VAL A 94 0.24 -4.35 6.53
C VAL A 94 -0.98 -3.47 6.78
N ARG A 95 -0.78 -2.37 7.49
CA ARG A 95 -1.83 -1.38 7.76
C ARG A 95 -1.50 -0.06 7.10
N ALA A 96 -2.34 0.40 6.18
CA ALA A 96 -2.26 1.72 5.58
C ALA A 96 -3.24 2.66 6.28
N GLN A 97 -2.70 3.63 7.01
CA GLN A 97 -3.48 4.66 7.67
C GLN A 97 -3.03 6.03 7.16
N GLY A 98 -3.94 6.78 6.54
CA GLY A 98 -3.54 8.04 5.94
C GLY A 98 -4.66 8.78 5.26
N SER A 99 -4.29 9.76 4.44
CA SER A 99 -5.23 10.59 3.70
C SER A 99 -4.67 10.96 2.33
N GLY A 100 -5.56 11.38 1.44
CA GLY A 100 -5.25 11.79 0.08
C GLY A 100 -6.41 12.53 -0.57
N LEU A 101 -6.20 13.00 -1.81
CA LEU A 101 -7.25 13.55 -2.65
C LEU A 101 -7.98 12.40 -3.36
N GLU A 102 -9.27 12.28 -3.12
CA GLU A 102 -10.13 11.26 -3.75
C GLU A 102 -10.53 11.68 -5.16
N TYR A 103 -10.41 10.74 -6.12
CA TYR A 103 -10.49 11.05 -7.54
C TYR A 103 -11.88 11.45 -8.04
N VAL A 104 -12.95 10.84 -7.52
CA VAL A 104 -14.31 11.03 -8.03
C VAL A 104 -14.96 12.29 -7.45
N GLY A 105 -14.84 12.47 -6.14
CA GLY A 105 -15.44 13.57 -5.39
C GLY A 105 -14.51 14.78 -5.22
N ALA A 106 -13.28 14.73 -5.74
CA ALA A 106 -12.28 15.80 -5.68
C ALA A 106 -12.11 16.41 -4.28
N ARG A 107 -12.11 15.56 -3.25
CA ARG A 107 -12.12 15.96 -1.84
C ARG A 107 -11.10 15.18 -1.04
N ARG A 108 -10.66 15.74 0.09
CA ARG A 108 -9.82 15.02 1.04
C ARG A 108 -10.59 13.82 1.60
N ALA A 109 -10.03 12.63 1.51
CA ALA A 109 -10.54 11.43 2.14
C ALA A 109 -9.45 10.78 3.02
N SER A 110 -9.89 9.95 3.95
CA SER A 110 -9.02 9.23 4.87
C SER A 110 -9.23 7.72 4.72
N VAL A 111 -8.24 6.94 5.07
CA VAL A 111 -8.33 5.48 5.05
C VAL A 111 -7.68 4.89 6.29
N ASP A 112 -8.24 3.77 6.74
CA ASP A 112 -7.61 2.81 7.62
C ASP A 112 -7.83 1.41 7.07
N ALA A 113 -6.92 0.95 6.21
CA ALA A 113 -7.01 -0.35 5.54
C ALA A 113 -6.00 -1.31 6.16
N VAL A 114 -6.45 -2.53 6.47
CA VAL A 114 -5.61 -3.58 7.06
C VAL A 114 -5.58 -4.75 6.10
N ILE A 115 -4.39 -5.29 5.90
CA ILE A 115 -4.18 -6.55 5.22
C ILE A 115 -3.48 -7.47 6.18
N GLU A 116 -4.07 -8.63 6.42
CA GLU A 116 -3.52 -9.68 7.26
C GLU A 116 -3.01 -10.85 6.40
N GLN A 117 -2.25 -11.76 7.00
CA GLN A 117 -1.78 -12.99 6.35
C GLN A 117 -0.99 -12.73 5.06
N VAL A 118 -0.24 -11.62 4.97
CA VAL A 118 0.57 -11.31 3.79
C VAL A 118 1.69 -12.33 3.67
N THR A 119 1.65 -13.09 2.58
CA THR A 119 2.69 -14.08 2.22
C THR A 119 3.47 -13.60 1.01
N PHE A 120 4.74 -13.97 0.94
CA PHE A 120 5.57 -13.68 -0.23
C PHE A 120 5.34 -14.71 -1.33
N ALA A 121 5.02 -14.25 -2.53
CA ALA A 121 5.12 -15.05 -3.73
C ALA A 121 6.59 -15.42 -4.00
N ALA A 122 6.80 -16.55 -4.67
CA ALA A 122 8.13 -16.96 -5.12
C ALA A 122 8.63 -16.07 -6.26
N GLU A 123 7.71 -15.56 -7.08
CA GLU A 123 7.99 -14.72 -8.23
C GLU A 123 8.27 -13.27 -7.86
N THR A 124 9.17 -12.65 -8.61
CA THR A 124 9.42 -11.21 -8.55
C THR A 124 8.49 -10.46 -9.52
N THR A 125 8.25 -9.18 -9.24
CA THR A 125 7.55 -8.25 -10.14
C THR A 125 8.45 -7.10 -10.58
N GLY A 126 8.10 -6.45 -11.69
CA GLY A 126 8.67 -5.16 -12.06
C GLY A 126 8.17 -4.07 -11.11
N CYS A 127 9.09 -3.22 -10.62
CA CYS A 127 8.77 -2.05 -9.79
C CYS A 127 9.40 -0.75 -10.28
N GLY A 128 10.09 -0.81 -11.43
CA GLY A 128 10.60 0.40 -12.10
C GLY A 128 9.47 1.11 -12.83
N ALA A 129 9.70 2.39 -13.17
CA ALA A 129 8.89 3.04 -14.18
C ALA A 129 9.00 2.21 -15.48
N ALA A 130 7.86 1.92 -16.11
CA ALA A 130 7.89 1.51 -17.51
C ALA A 130 8.47 2.67 -18.33
N PRO A 131 9.35 2.39 -19.32
CA PRO A 131 9.90 3.41 -20.20
C PRO A 131 8.80 4.15 -20.98
#